data_AF-A0A948QBE5-F1
#
_entry.id   AF-A0A948QBE5-F1
#
_cell.length_a   1.000
_cell.length_b   1.000
_cell.length_c   1.000
_cell.angle_alpha   90.00
_cell.angle_beta   90.00
_cell.angle_gamma   90.00
#
_symmetry.space_group_name_H-M   'P 1'
#
loop_
_entity.id
_entity.type
_entity.pdbx_description
1 polymer ?
#
loop_
_entity_poly.entity_id
_entity_poly.type
_entity_poly.pdbx_seq_one_letter_code
_entity_poly.pdbx_strand_id
1 'polypeptide(L)'
;MENTEKDNFVENMRHSLSHVMAAAVTELFPNAKLGIGPAIDNGFYYDFDLEQPFVPSDLPKIEKKMKHIIVQAQKFEYSTIGRKEAIEFFEQRGEKFKVELINDLPDEEVGIFKNGNFLDLCKGPHVEHTGKIKFFKLTSIAGAYWRGDEKRPMLQRIYGIAFKTKNEIEAYIKQQEEALKRDHRKLGKQLDLYSINERTGPGLVLWHPKGARIRHEIETYWKDEHFKNGYELLNTPHLGRSDLWKTSGHLDFYKDSMYAPMVVDEIDYYAKPMNCPFHIEIYKNSNRSYRQLPLRWAELGTVYRFEKAGVLHGLMRVRGFTQDDAHIICTPEQVESETIETLRFSMNIWKTFGFTDVKAYLATRPADAIGEPEQWEAAQKSLQAAADKEGIEVEIDEGGGAFYGPKIDLKIKDSIGREWQTTTIQFDFNL
;
A
#
# COMPACT_ATOMS: atom_id res chain seq x y z
N MET A 1 20.30 -15.60 -16.28
CA MET A 1 19.48 -16.37 -17.25
C MET A 1 18.71 -17.49 -16.57
N GLU A 2 19.35 -18.37 -15.78
CA GLU A 2 18.62 -19.44 -15.06
C GLU A 2 17.61 -18.93 -14.02
N ASN A 3 17.89 -17.83 -13.30
CA ASN A 3 16.92 -17.26 -12.33
C ASN A 3 15.73 -16.59 -13.03
N THR A 4 15.95 -15.88 -14.13
CA THR A 4 14.88 -15.21 -14.90
C THR A 4 13.92 -16.21 -15.56
N GLU A 5 14.42 -17.32 -16.11
CA GLU A 5 13.53 -18.40 -16.62
C GLU A 5 12.79 -19.13 -15.50
N LYS A 6 13.45 -19.33 -14.34
CA LYS A 6 12.86 -19.98 -13.17
C LYS A 6 11.76 -19.15 -12.52
N ASP A 7 11.88 -17.83 -12.50
CA ASP A 7 10.87 -16.92 -11.93
C ASP A 7 9.65 -16.83 -12.86
N ASN A 8 9.88 -16.73 -14.17
CA ASN A 8 8.81 -16.76 -15.18
C ASN A 8 7.95 -18.03 -15.09
N PHE A 9 8.54 -19.21 -14.83
CA PHE A 9 7.76 -20.44 -14.70
C PHE A 9 6.77 -20.40 -13.53
N VAL A 10 7.15 -19.85 -12.37
CA VAL A 10 6.30 -19.81 -11.18
C VAL A 10 5.12 -18.89 -11.39
N GLU A 11 5.38 -17.72 -11.97
CA GLU A 11 4.35 -16.75 -12.33
C GLU A 11 3.36 -17.36 -13.34
N ASN A 12 3.86 -17.99 -14.41
CA ASN A 12 3.03 -18.68 -15.40
C ASN A 12 2.21 -19.82 -14.77
N MET A 13 2.80 -20.56 -13.82
CA MET A 13 2.09 -21.62 -13.09
C MET A 13 0.97 -21.06 -12.21
N ARG A 14 1.22 -19.96 -11.50
CA ARG A 14 0.21 -19.26 -10.68
C ARG A 14 -0.92 -18.72 -11.53
N HIS A 15 -0.58 -18.10 -12.66
CA HIS A 15 -1.56 -17.60 -13.61
C HIS A 15 -2.39 -18.75 -14.23
N SER A 16 -1.74 -19.86 -14.60
CA SER A 16 -2.45 -21.05 -15.08
C SER A 16 -3.35 -21.69 -14.02
N LEU A 17 -2.98 -21.60 -12.75
CA LEU A 17 -3.81 -22.04 -11.63
C LEU A 17 -5.07 -21.19 -11.46
N SER A 18 -5.02 -19.89 -11.76
CA SER A 18 -6.22 -19.05 -11.74
C SER A 18 -7.24 -19.53 -12.79
N HIS A 19 -6.79 -19.88 -13.99
CA HIS A 19 -7.64 -20.48 -15.04
C HIS A 19 -8.19 -21.85 -14.63
N VAL A 20 -7.35 -22.72 -14.06
CA VAL A 20 -7.81 -24.03 -13.56
C VAL A 20 -8.85 -23.86 -12.44
N MET A 21 -8.70 -22.85 -11.58
CA MET A 21 -9.70 -22.51 -10.57
C MET A 21 -11.00 -22.03 -11.19
N ALA A 22 -10.95 -21.12 -12.17
CA ALA A 22 -12.14 -20.65 -12.87
C ALA A 22 -12.86 -21.78 -13.64
N ALA A 23 -12.13 -22.68 -14.27
CA ALA A 23 -12.67 -23.89 -14.88
C ALA A 23 -13.36 -24.79 -13.84
N ALA A 24 -12.71 -25.03 -12.69
CA ALA A 24 -13.30 -25.82 -11.61
C ALA A 24 -14.57 -25.18 -11.02
N VAL A 25 -14.58 -23.86 -10.85
CA VAL A 25 -15.72 -23.11 -10.32
C VAL A 25 -16.87 -23.12 -11.31
N THR A 26 -16.64 -22.84 -12.59
CA THR A 26 -17.71 -22.84 -13.61
C THR A 26 -18.32 -24.23 -13.83
N GLU A 27 -17.56 -25.32 -13.62
CA GLU A 27 -18.10 -26.67 -13.63
C GLU A 27 -18.94 -27.02 -12.38
N LEU A 28 -18.58 -26.48 -11.21
CA LEU A 28 -19.31 -26.71 -9.95
C LEU A 28 -20.49 -25.75 -9.75
N PHE A 29 -20.38 -24.55 -10.29
CA PHE A 29 -21.32 -23.43 -10.16
C PHE A 29 -21.57 -22.84 -11.56
N PRO A 30 -22.43 -23.47 -12.39
CA PRO A 30 -22.62 -23.08 -13.79
C PRO A 30 -23.12 -21.65 -14.02
N ASN A 31 -23.69 -21.01 -12.99
CA ASN A 31 -24.19 -19.64 -13.05
C ASN A 31 -23.14 -18.59 -12.68
N ALA A 32 -21.94 -19.01 -12.25
CA ALA A 32 -20.85 -18.09 -11.91
C ALA A 32 -20.41 -17.30 -13.15
N LYS A 33 -20.32 -15.97 -13.05
CA LYS A 33 -19.68 -15.13 -14.06
C LYS A 33 -18.26 -14.79 -13.66
N LEU A 34 -17.39 -14.68 -14.65
CA LEU A 34 -15.94 -14.54 -14.46
C LEU A 34 -15.53 -13.07 -14.48
N GLY A 35 -14.81 -12.65 -13.44
CA GLY A 35 -14.13 -11.36 -13.38
C GLY A 35 -12.67 -11.45 -13.83
N ILE A 36 -11.75 -11.07 -12.95
CA ILE A 36 -10.30 -11.03 -13.19
C ILE A 36 -9.63 -12.06 -12.29
N GLY A 37 -8.61 -12.77 -12.81
CA GLY A 37 -7.79 -13.68 -12.01
C GLY A 37 -6.29 -13.64 -12.35
N PRO A 38 -5.53 -12.68 -11.80
CA PRO A 38 -4.10 -12.57 -12.04
C PRO A 38 -3.29 -13.50 -11.12
N ALA A 39 -2.02 -13.69 -11.48
CA ALA A 39 -1.03 -14.17 -10.54
C ALA A 39 -0.64 -13.04 -9.55
N ILE A 40 -0.20 -13.43 -8.36
CA ILE A 40 0.35 -12.54 -7.33
C ILE A 40 1.61 -13.17 -6.72
N ASP A 41 2.40 -12.40 -5.97
CA ASP A 41 3.73 -12.77 -5.46
C ASP A 41 3.85 -14.13 -4.78
N ASN A 42 2.77 -14.60 -4.14
CA ASN A 42 2.74 -15.87 -3.41
C ASN A 42 1.69 -16.86 -3.94
N GLY A 43 0.98 -16.51 -5.02
CA GLY A 43 -0.22 -17.24 -5.40
C GLY A 43 -1.00 -16.64 -6.55
N PHE A 44 -2.32 -16.71 -6.45
CA PHE A 44 -3.26 -16.24 -7.45
C PHE A 44 -4.61 -15.96 -6.79
N TYR A 45 -5.47 -15.22 -7.48
CA TYR A 45 -6.88 -15.15 -7.12
C TYR A 45 -7.75 -15.20 -8.36
N TYR A 46 -9.06 -15.32 -8.18
CA TYR A 46 -10.03 -15.11 -9.24
C TYR A 46 -11.33 -14.55 -8.65
N ASP A 47 -11.91 -13.55 -9.33
CA ASP A 47 -13.16 -12.91 -8.95
C ASP A 47 -14.36 -13.56 -9.66
N PHE A 48 -15.41 -13.84 -8.89
CA PHE A 48 -16.64 -14.46 -9.39
C PHE A 48 -17.86 -13.63 -9.00
N ASP A 49 -18.79 -13.48 -9.93
CA ASP A 49 -20.14 -13.00 -9.65
C ASP A 49 -21.06 -14.22 -9.54
N LEU A 50 -21.59 -14.43 -8.34
CA LEU A 50 -22.48 -15.54 -8.01
C LEU A 50 -23.49 -15.02 -6.98
N GLU A 51 -24.77 -15.31 -7.19
CA GLU A 51 -25.83 -14.90 -6.25
C GLU A 51 -25.64 -15.52 -4.86
N GLN A 52 -25.21 -16.77 -4.81
CA GLN A 52 -24.91 -17.45 -3.55
C GLN A 52 -23.47 -17.17 -3.13
N PRO A 53 -23.23 -16.74 -1.88
CA PRO A 53 -21.89 -16.58 -1.38
C PRO A 53 -21.19 -17.93 -1.23
N PHE A 54 -19.93 -18.02 -1.65
CA PHE A 54 -19.06 -19.14 -1.31
C PHE A 54 -18.94 -19.25 0.21
N VAL A 55 -18.95 -20.49 0.68
CA VAL A 55 -18.67 -20.80 2.08
C VAL A 55 -17.31 -21.50 2.21
N PRO A 56 -16.63 -21.43 3.38
CA PRO A 56 -15.32 -22.07 3.57
C PRO A 56 -15.30 -23.57 3.21
N SER A 57 -16.43 -24.28 3.33
CA SER A 57 -16.56 -25.68 2.95
C SER A 57 -16.55 -25.94 1.43
N ASP A 58 -16.64 -24.90 0.60
CA ASP A 58 -16.55 -25.05 -0.86
C ASP A 58 -15.10 -25.09 -1.35
N LEU A 59 -14.16 -24.46 -0.64
CA LEU A 59 -12.74 -24.46 -1.02
C LEU A 59 -12.19 -25.89 -1.20
N PRO A 60 -12.42 -26.86 -0.29
CA PRO A 60 -11.97 -28.23 -0.51
C PRO A 60 -12.62 -28.93 -1.72
N LYS A 61 -13.87 -28.57 -2.05
CA LYS A 61 -14.58 -29.13 -3.23
C LYS A 61 -13.97 -28.60 -4.52
N ILE A 62 -13.72 -27.28 -4.57
CA ILE A 62 -13.07 -26.60 -5.70
C ILE A 62 -11.65 -27.14 -5.88
N GLU A 63 -10.86 -27.25 -4.80
CA GLU A 63 -9.51 -27.84 -4.86
C GLU A 63 -9.52 -29.27 -5.42
N LYS A 64 -10.47 -30.10 -4.99
CA LYS A 64 -10.61 -31.47 -5.50
C LYS A 64 -10.89 -31.47 -7.01
N LYS A 65 -11.74 -30.55 -7.48
CA LYS A 65 -12.05 -30.39 -8.90
C LYS A 65 -10.86 -29.86 -9.69
N MET A 66 -10.12 -28.89 -9.16
CA MET A 66 -8.87 -28.39 -9.75
C MET A 66 -7.85 -29.52 -9.92
N LYS A 67 -7.66 -30.36 -8.89
CA LYS A 67 -6.78 -31.54 -8.97
C LYS A 67 -7.21 -32.51 -10.07
N HIS A 68 -8.52 -32.71 -10.24
CA HIS A 68 -9.04 -33.53 -11.32
C HIS A 68 -8.69 -32.98 -12.71
N ILE A 69 -8.83 -31.67 -12.92
CA ILE A 69 -8.46 -30.97 -14.18
C ILE A 69 -6.93 -31.06 -14.44
N ILE A 70 -6.13 -30.95 -13.38
CA ILE A 70 -4.66 -31.05 -13.47
C ILE A 70 -4.20 -32.43 -13.94
N VAL A 71 -4.81 -33.50 -13.40
CA VAL A 71 -4.46 -34.89 -13.79
C VAL A 71 -4.78 -35.18 -15.25
N GLN A 72 -5.74 -34.48 -15.85
CA GLN A 72 -6.08 -34.63 -17.27
C GLN A 72 -5.02 -34.04 -18.22
N ALA A 73 -4.05 -33.28 -17.70
CA ALA A 73 -2.99 -32.65 -18.50
C ALA A 73 -3.50 -31.88 -19.74
N GLN A 74 -4.59 -31.12 -19.56
CA GLN A 74 -5.19 -30.30 -20.61
C GLN A 74 -4.18 -29.26 -21.11
N LYS A 75 -4.03 -29.13 -22.42
CA LYS A 75 -3.17 -28.10 -23.03
C LYS A 75 -3.82 -26.73 -22.88
N PHE A 76 -2.98 -25.70 -22.73
CA PHE A 76 -3.40 -24.31 -22.85
C PHE A 76 -3.21 -23.87 -24.30
N GLU A 77 -4.32 -23.72 -25.02
CA GLU A 77 -4.33 -23.35 -26.43
C GLU A 77 -4.62 -21.86 -26.56
N TYR A 78 -3.69 -21.12 -27.14
CA TYR A 78 -3.84 -19.71 -27.45
C TYR A 78 -4.48 -19.51 -28.82
N SER A 79 -5.44 -18.60 -28.90
CA SER A 79 -6.05 -18.14 -30.14
C SER A 79 -6.33 -16.64 -30.05
N THR A 80 -6.35 -15.95 -31.18
CA THR A 80 -6.87 -14.58 -31.25
C THR A 80 -8.26 -14.59 -31.89
N ILE A 81 -9.08 -13.65 -31.46
CA ILE A 81 -10.41 -13.41 -32.01
C ILE A 81 -10.58 -11.91 -32.24
N GLY A 82 -11.31 -11.54 -33.28
CA GLY A 82 -11.63 -10.15 -33.54
C GLY A 82 -12.45 -9.56 -32.39
N ARG A 83 -12.19 -8.32 -32.01
CA ARG A 83 -12.82 -7.66 -30.85
C ARG A 83 -14.35 -7.73 -30.87
N LYS A 84 -14.97 -7.48 -32.03
CA LYS A 84 -16.43 -7.54 -32.19
C LYS A 84 -16.98 -8.94 -31.96
N GLU A 85 -16.32 -9.94 -32.54
CA GLU A 85 -16.69 -11.35 -32.39
C GLU A 85 -16.49 -11.81 -30.94
N ALA A 86 -15.44 -11.34 -30.27
CA ALA A 86 -15.21 -11.62 -28.85
C ALA A 86 -16.32 -11.03 -27.97
N ILE A 87 -16.73 -9.78 -28.22
CA ILE A 87 -17.84 -9.14 -27.51
C ILE A 87 -19.11 -9.98 -27.67
N GLU A 88 -19.52 -10.29 -28.90
CA GLU A 88 -20.70 -11.11 -29.17
C GLU A 88 -20.62 -12.48 -28.48
N PHE A 89 -19.45 -13.13 -28.53
CA PHE A 89 -19.22 -14.42 -27.90
C PHE A 89 -19.38 -14.39 -26.37
N PHE A 90 -18.83 -13.38 -25.69
CA PHE A 90 -18.94 -13.26 -24.23
C PHE A 90 -20.32 -12.73 -23.80
N GLU A 91 -20.98 -11.89 -24.60
CA GLU A 91 -22.37 -11.46 -24.36
C GLU A 91 -23.34 -12.63 -24.40
N GLN A 92 -23.23 -13.52 -25.40
CA GLN A 92 -24.07 -14.72 -25.50
C GLN A 92 -23.91 -15.67 -24.31
N ARG A 93 -22.75 -15.64 -23.65
CA ARG A 93 -22.46 -16.42 -22.43
C ARG A 93 -22.84 -15.66 -21.15
N GLY A 94 -23.31 -14.42 -21.26
CA GLY A 94 -23.64 -13.54 -20.14
C GLY A 94 -22.43 -13.09 -19.32
N GLU A 95 -21.23 -13.12 -19.89
CA GLU A 95 -19.96 -12.74 -19.25
C GLU A 95 -19.74 -11.21 -19.33
N LYS A 96 -20.64 -10.45 -18.70
CA LYS A 96 -20.67 -8.97 -18.76
C LYS A 96 -19.33 -8.30 -18.41
N PHE A 97 -18.57 -8.88 -17.47
CA PHE A 97 -17.28 -8.35 -17.05
C PHE A 97 -16.19 -8.52 -18.11
N LYS A 98 -16.22 -9.63 -18.85
CA LYS A 98 -15.29 -9.87 -19.96
C LYS A 98 -15.55 -8.92 -21.11
N VAL A 99 -16.82 -8.67 -21.42
CA VAL A 99 -17.22 -7.68 -22.43
C VAL A 99 -16.68 -6.29 -22.09
N GLU A 100 -16.81 -5.88 -20.83
CA GLU A 100 -16.26 -4.61 -20.37
C GLU A 100 -14.73 -4.55 -20.47
N LEU A 101 -14.02 -5.63 -20.11
CA LEU A 101 -12.57 -5.70 -20.29
C LEU A 101 -12.17 -5.55 -21.76
N ILE A 102 -12.90 -6.21 -22.68
CA ILE A 102 -12.64 -6.10 -24.13
C ILE A 102 -12.89 -4.68 -24.64
N ASN A 103 -13.90 -3.98 -24.12
CA ASN A 103 -14.19 -2.59 -24.48
C ASN A 103 -13.11 -1.58 -24.05
N ASP A 104 -12.24 -1.94 -23.12
CA ASP A 104 -11.13 -1.10 -22.69
C ASP A 104 -9.81 -1.38 -23.41
N LEU A 105 -9.71 -2.53 -24.09
CA LEU A 105 -8.49 -2.88 -24.82
C LEU A 105 -8.34 -1.99 -26.08
N PRO A 106 -7.14 -1.45 -26.36
CA PRO A 106 -6.93 -0.67 -27.58
C PRO A 106 -6.89 -1.54 -28.84
N ASP A 107 -6.58 -2.83 -28.68
CA ASP A 107 -6.29 -3.77 -29.76
C ASP A 107 -7.56 -4.21 -30.52
N GLU A 108 -7.46 -4.41 -31.83
CA GLU A 108 -8.57 -4.91 -32.68
C GLU A 108 -8.79 -6.43 -32.55
N GLU A 109 -7.78 -7.15 -32.05
CA GLU A 109 -7.86 -8.56 -31.72
C GLU A 109 -7.56 -8.77 -30.23
N VAL A 110 -8.21 -9.77 -29.63
CA VAL A 110 -7.99 -10.13 -28.23
C VAL A 110 -7.56 -11.58 -28.10
N GLY A 111 -6.68 -11.82 -27.12
CA GLY A 111 -6.16 -13.14 -26.80
C GLY A 111 -7.17 -13.97 -25.99
N ILE A 112 -7.36 -15.20 -26.41
CA ILE A 112 -8.18 -16.20 -25.73
C ILE A 112 -7.34 -17.44 -25.45
N PHE A 113 -7.41 -17.91 -24.21
CA PHE A 113 -6.85 -19.19 -23.80
C PHE A 113 -7.95 -20.21 -23.55
N LYS A 114 -7.76 -21.40 -24.10
CA LYS A 114 -8.63 -22.55 -23.88
C LYS A 114 -7.87 -23.66 -23.15
N ASN A 115 -8.48 -24.22 -22.12
CA ASN A 115 -8.02 -25.48 -21.51
C ASN A 115 -9.22 -26.42 -21.30
N GLY A 116 -9.19 -27.55 -22.02
CA GLY A 116 -10.35 -28.46 -22.06
C GLY A 116 -11.58 -27.77 -22.64
N ASN A 117 -12.66 -27.70 -21.86
CA ASN A 117 -13.90 -27.01 -22.24
C ASN A 117 -13.98 -25.56 -21.72
N PHE A 118 -13.01 -25.15 -20.90
CA PHE A 118 -12.95 -23.80 -20.36
C PHE A 118 -12.23 -22.87 -21.33
N LEU A 119 -12.73 -21.64 -21.44
CA LEU A 119 -12.21 -20.61 -22.32
C LEU A 119 -12.28 -19.27 -21.60
N ASP A 120 -11.18 -18.51 -21.65
CA ASP A 120 -11.07 -17.24 -20.94
C ASP A 120 -10.31 -16.19 -21.75
N LEU A 121 -10.68 -14.93 -21.52
CA LEU A 121 -9.99 -13.76 -22.07
C LEU A 121 -8.70 -13.53 -21.30
N CYS A 122 -7.56 -13.70 -21.96
CA CYS A 122 -6.27 -13.62 -21.31
C CYS A 122 -5.13 -13.39 -22.31
N LYS A 123 -4.12 -12.60 -21.91
CA LYS A 123 -2.89 -12.37 -22.69
C LYS A 123 -1.79 -13.43 -22.42
N GLY A 124 -1.92 -14.20 -21.35
CA GLY A 124 -0.91 -15.16 -20.89
C GLY A 124 0.36 -14.45 -20.39
N PRO A 125 1.50 -15.16 -20.32
CA PRO A 125 1.70 -16.56 -20.72
C PRO A 125 1.19 -17.60 -19.72
N HIS A 126 0.95 -18.83 -20.19
CA HIS A 126 0.58 -20.00 -19.40
C HIS A 126 1.66 -21.08 -19.45
N VAL A 127 1.58 -22.06 -18.54
CA VAL A 127 2.36 -23.31 -18.67
C VAL A 127 1.85 -24.13 -19.85
N GLU A 128 2.66 -25.06 -20.37
CA GLU A 128 2.31 -25.88 -21.55
C GLU A 128 0.98 -26.66 -21.38
N HIS A 129 0.74 -27.22 -20.20
CA HIS A 129 -0.47 -27.98 -19.88
C HIS A 129 -0.71 -28.03 -18.36
N THR A 130 -1.95 -28.28 -17.96
CA THR A 130 -2.37 -28.28 -16.53
C THR A 130 -1.57 -29.26 -15.68
N GLY A 131 -1.08 -30.37 -16.26
CA GLY A 131 -0.25 -31.37 -15.58
C GLY A 131 1.14 -30.89 -15.11
N LYS A 132 1.61 -29.71 -15.54
CA LYS A 132 2.84 -29.09 -14.99
C LYS A 132 2.62 -28.48 -13.61
N ILE A 133 1.36 -28.24 -13.24
CA ILE A 133 0.97 -27.70 -11.94
C ILE A 133 0.97 -28.83 -10.93
N LYS A 134 1.70 -28.66 -9.81
CA LYS A 134 1.82 -29.71 -8.78
C LYS A 134 1.33 -29.28 -7.41
N PHE A 135 1.85 -28.17 -6.91
CA PHE A 135 1.67 -27.79 -5.51
C PHE A 135 0.92 -26.47 -5.42
N PHE A 136 -0.32 -26.55 -4.91
CA PHE A 136 -1.16 -25.38 -4.64
C PHE A 136 -2.10 -25.65 -3.46
N LYS A 137 -2.66 -24.58 -2.91
CA LYS A 137 -3.73 -24.64 -1.90
C LYS A 137 -4.63 -23.40 -1.98
N LEU A 138 -5.94 -23.56 -1.89
CA LEU A 138 -6.88 -22.44 -1.72
C LEU A 138 -6.89 -21.99 -0.26
N THR A 139 -6.86 -20.67 -0.03
CA THR A 139 -6.59 -20.10 1.29
C THR A 139 -7.79 -19.36 1.88
N SER A 140 -8.43 -18.47 1.13
CA SER A 140 -9.49 -17.62 1.66
C SER A 140 -10.50 -17.19 0.60
N ILE A 141 -11.65 -16.74 1.08
CA ILE A 141 -12.71 -16.08 0.28
C ILE A 141 -12.79 -14.64 0.80
N ALA A 142 -12.84 -13.66 -0.10
CA ALA A 142 -12.99 -12.24 0.22
C ALA A 142 -14.02 -11.58 -0.71
N GLY A 143 -14.52 -10.42 -0.31
CA GLY A 143 -15.27 -9.54 -1.20
C GLY A 143 -14.33 -8.58 -1.93
N ALA A 144 -14.57 -8.35 -3.22
CA ALA A 144 -13.84 -7.35 -4.00
C ALA A 144 -14.82 -6.58 -4.89
N TYR A 145 -14.78 -5.25 -4.85
CA TYR A 145 -15.56 -4.44 -5.78
C TYR A 145 -14.94 -4.50 -7.18
N TRP A 146 -15.78 -4.62 -8.20
CA TRP A 146 -15.31 -4.61 -9.58
C TRP A 146 -14.55 -3.32 -9.90
N ARG A 147 -13.31 -3.46 -10.38
CA ARG A 147 -12.32 -2.37 -10.56
C ARG A 147 -11.98 -1.54 -9.32
N GLY A 148 -12.28 -2.05 -8.12
CA GLY A 148 -12.05 -1.33 -6.88
C GLY A 148 -13.01 -0.16 -6.64
N ASP A 149 -14.10 -0.05 -7.41
CA ASP A 149 -15.10 0.99 -7.24
C ASP A 149 -16.30 0.48 -6.41
N GLU A 150 -16.46 1.03 -5.21
CA GLU A 150 -17.52 0.69 -4.25
C GLU A 150 -18.95 0.89 -4.79
N LYS A 151 -19.12 1.66 -5.87
CA LYS A 151 -20.42 1.84 -6.54
C LYS A 151 -20.78 0.69 -7.49
N ARG A 152 -19.84 -0.22 -7.73
CA ARG A 152 -19.99 -1.34 -8.68
C ARG A 152 -20.31 -2.64 -7.96
N PRO A 153 -20.74 -3.70 -8.67
CA PRO A 153 -21.06 -4.97 -8.05
C PRO A 153 -19.91 -5.51 -7.21
N MET A 154 -20.24 -6.02 -6.02
CA MET A 154 -19.29 -6.72 -5.16
C MET A 154 -19.16 -8.17 -5.66
N LEU A 155 -17.95 -8.53 -6.07
CA LEU A 155 -17.58 -9.87 -6.48
C LEU A 155 -17.03 -10.68 -5.31
N GLN A 156 -17.02 -11.99 -5.49
CA GLN A 156 -16.46 -12.94 -4.55
C GLN A 156 -15.10 -13.43 -5.06
N ARG A 157 -14.05 -13.08 -4.34
CA ARG A 157 -12.67 -13.42 -4.65
C ARG A 157 -12.24 -14.68 -3.92
N ILE A 158 -11.78 -15.68 -4.65
CA ILE A 158 -11.09 -16.85 -4.04
C ILE A 158 -9.59 -16.67 -4.21
N TYR A 159 -8.85 -16.79 -3.11
CA TYR A 159 -7.39 -16.77 -3.09
C TYR A 159 -6.82 -18.20 -3.05
N GLY A 160 -5.69 -18.38 -3.72
CA GLY A 160 -4.87 -19.57 -3.63
C GLY A 160 -3.38 -19.25 -3.61
N ILE A 161 -2.59 -20.17 -3.06
CA ILE A 161 -1.13 -20.12 -3.02
C ILE A 161 -0.56 -21.23 -3.91
N ALA A 162 0.61 -20.99 -4.51
CA ALA A 162 1.28 -21.97 -5.33
C ALA A 162 2.79 -21.76 -5.35
N PHE A 163 3.53 -22.86 -5.22
CA PHE A 163 4.99 -22.90 -5.14
C PHE A 163 5.55 -24.10 -5.91
N LYS A 164 6.87 -24.11 -6.15
CA LYS A 164 7.55 -25.18 -6.91
C LYS A 164 7.58 -26.49 -6.14
N THR A 165 7.57 -26.43 -4.81
CA THR A 165 7.70 -27.59 -3.94
C THR A 165 6.63 -27.60 -2.86
N LYS A 166 6.35 -28.80 -2.33
CA LYS A 166 5.47 -28.97 -1.18
C LYS A 166 6.01 -28.29 0.09
N ASN A 167 7.33 -28.33 0.28
CA ASN A 167 7.99 -27.73 1.44
C ASN A 167 7.80 -26.21 1.49
N GLU A 168 7.81 -25.53 0.34
CA GLU A 168 7.54 -24.09 0.28
C GLU A 168 6.09 -23.74 0.67
N ILE A 169 5.11 -24.56 0.28
CA ILE A 169 3.72 -24.39 0.73
C ILE A 169 3.64 -24.52 2.25
N GLU A 170 4.23 -25.56 2.82
CA GLU A 170 4.19 -25.82 4.26
C GLU A 170 4.92 -24.70 5.03
N ALA A 171 6.06 -24.24 4.53
CA ALA A 171 6.79 -23.10 5.09
C ALA A 171 5.96 -21.82 5.04
N TYR A 172 5.32 -21.53 3.90
CA TYR A 172 4.47 -20.35 3.75
C TYR A 172 3.25 -20.40 4.69
N ILE A 173 2.56 -21.53 4.78
CA ILE A 173 1.42 -21.71 5.69
C ILE A 173 1.87 -21.49 7.14
N LYS A 174 3.00 -22.09 7.54
CA LYS A 174 3.56 -21.92 8.89
C LYS A 174 3.90 -20.45 9.17
N GLN A 175 4.48 -19.75 8.20
CA GLN A 175 4.77 -18.31 8.31
C GLN A 175 3.48 -17.49 8.47
N GLN A 176 2.42 -17.80 7.72
CA GLN A 176 1.11 -17.12 7.87
C GLN A 176 0.44 -17.41 9.22
N GLU A 177 0.57 -18.63 9.76
CA GLU A 177 0.08 -18.95 11.11
C GLU A 177 0.83 -18.17 12.18
N GLU A 178 2.15 -18.10 12.06
CA GLU A 178 3.02 -17.31 12.93
C GLU A 178 2.72 -15.80 12.81
N ALA A 179 2.38 -15.34 11.61
CA ALA A 179 1.94 -13.98 11.34
C ALA A 179 0.64 -13.63 12.05
N LEU A 180 -0.37 -14.49 11.94
CA LEU A 180 -1.68 -14.31 12.58
C LEU A 180 -1.58 -14.32 14.11
N LYS A 181 -0.60 -15.01 14.69
CA LYS A 181 -0.34 -14.96 16.14
C LYS A 181 0.21 -13.60 16.59
N ARG A 182 0.92 -12.89 15.72
CA ARG A 182 1.58 -11.60 16.00
C ARG A 182 0.78 -10.38 15.52
N ASP A 183 -0.43 -10.61 15.00
CA ASP A 183 -1.33 -9.53 14.56
C ASP A 183 -1.68 -8.60 15.73
N HIS A 184 -1.33 -7.32 15.62
CA HIS A 184 -1.56 -6.30 16.65
C HIS A 184 -3.03 -6.11 16.99
N ARG A 185 -3.97 -6.44 16.09
CA ARG A 185 -5.41 -6.38 16.35
C ARG A 185 -5.85 -7.48 17.30
N LYS A 186 -5.25 -8.67 17.16
CA LYS A 186 -5.48 -9.79 18.06
C LYS A 186 -4.82 -9.54 19.41
N LEU A 187 -3.54 -9.18 19.40
CA LEU A 187 -2.77 -8.91 20.60
C LEU A 187 -3.30 -7.69 21.36
N GLY A 188 -3.64 -6.61 20.66
CA GLY A 188 -4.18 -5.38 21.25
C GLY A 188 -5.46 -5.64 22.02
N LYS A 189 -6.33 -6.52 21.52
CA LYS A 189 -7.53 -6.98 22.24
C LYS A 189 -7.18 -7.90 23.42
N GLN A 190 -6.32 -8.90 23.20
CA GLN A 190 -5.95 -9.88 24.24
C GLN A 190 -5.23 -9.25 25.43
N LEU A 191 -4.42 -8.21 25.18
CA LEU A 191 -3.60 -7.52 26.16
C LEU A 191 -4.26 -6.26 26.73
N ASP A 192 -5.43 -5.88 26.23
CA ASP A 192 -6.16 -4.68 26.64
C ASP A 192 -5.36 -3.38 26.39
N LEU A 193 -4.85 -3.22 25.17
CA LEU A 193 -4.01 -2.08 24.77
C LEU A 193 -4.82 -0.94 24.16
N TYR A 194 -5.79 -1.26 23.30
CA TYR A 194 -6.62 -0.28 22.63
C TYR A 194 -7.94 -0.90 22.14
N SER A 195 -8.88 -0.05 21.78
CA SER A 195 -10.09 -0.44 21.05
C SER A 195 -10.41 0.55 19.93
N ILE A 196 -11.14 0.07 18.93
CA ILE A 196 -11.77 0.87 17.88
C ILE A 196 -13.21 0.39 17.84
N ASN A 197 -14.16 1.32 17.89
CA ASN A 197 -15.58 0.98 17.86
C ASN A 197 -16.35 1.94 16.94
N GLU A 198 -17.49 1.47 16.44
CA GLU A 198 -18.31 2.22 15.46
C GLU A 198 -18.88 3.52 16.04
N ARG A 199 -19.15 3.57 17.36
CA ARG A 199 -19.74 4.75 18.00
C ARG A 199 -18.77 5.93 18.05
N THR A 200 -17.49 5.66 18.32
CA THR A 200 -16.43 6.68 18.27
C THR A 200 -16.12 7.08 16.84
N GLY A 201 -16.19 6.11 15.91
CA GLY A 201 -15.93 6.31 14.49
C GLY A 201 -14.79 5.40 14.00
N PRO A 202 -14.90 4.88 12.76
CA PRO A 202 -13.90 3.96 12.23
C PRO A 202 -12.55 4.66 12.04
N GLY A 203 -11.47 3.97 12.44
CA GLY A 203 -10.11 4.50 12.34
C GLY A 203 -9.76 5.53 13.42
N LEU A 204 -10.59 5.70 14.46
CA LEU A 204 -10.29 6.51 15.63
C LEU A 204 -9.99 5.61 16.82
N VAL A 205 -8.73 5.65 17.27
CA VAL A 205 -8.20 4.70 18.26
C VAL A 205 -8.44 5.20 19.67
N LEU A 206 -9.06 4.35 20.50
CA LEU A 206 -9.15 4.56 21.94
C LEU A 206 -8.01 3.81 22.63
N TRP A 207 -7.02 4.54 23.14
CA TRP A 207 -5.91 3.96 23.89
C TRP A 207 -6.34 3.60 25.31
N HIS A 208 -6.16 2.33 25.69
CA HIS A 208 -6.44 1.86 27.05
C HIS A 208 -5.22 2.09 27.96
N PRO A 209 -5.34 2.00 29.30
CA PRO A 209 -4.25 2.35 30.21
C PRO A 209 -2.90 1.66 29.90
N LYS A 210 -2.91 0.39 29.49
CA LYS A 210 -1.67 -0.33 29.13
C LYS A 210 -1.07 0.15 27.81
N GLY A 211 -1.89 0.36 26.78
CA GLY A 211 -1.42 0.88 25.51
C GLY A 211 -0.96 2.34 25.63
N ALA A 212 -1.69 3.15 26.40
CA ALA A 212 -1.32 4.53 26.71
C ALA A 212 0.02 4.61 27.46
N ARG A 213 0.33 3.64 28.33
CA ARG A 213 1.66 3.55 28.97
C ARG A 213 2.76 3.28 27.95
N ILE A 214 2.56 2.31 27.05
CA ILE A 214 3.55 2.02 25.99
C ILE A 214 3.78 3.27 25.14
N ARG A 215 2.70 3.94 24.72
CA ARG A 215 2.76 5.18 23.98
C ARG A 215 3.53 6.26 24.75
N HIS A 216 3.26 6.42 26.05
CA HIS A 216 3.95 7.39 26.90
C HIS A 216 5.48 7.16 26.96
N GLU A 217 5.93 5.91 27.11
CA GLU A 217 7.36 5.59 27.11
C GLU A 217 8.03 5.95 25.77
N ILE A 218 7.36 5.63 24.65
CA ILE A 218 7.84 5.96 23.30
C ILE A 218 7.91 7.48 23.11
N GLU A 219 6.85 8.21 23.46
CA GLU A 219 6.80 9.67 23.34
C GLU A 219 7.82 10.36 24.25
N THR A 220 8.10 9.80 25.43
CA THR A 220 9.09 10.35 26.36
C THR A 220 10.50 10.15 25.81
N TYR A 221 10.84 8.93 25.37
CA TYR A 221 12.10 8.66 24.68
C TYR A 221 12.29 9.59 23.46
N TRP A 222 11.24 9.73 22.64
CA TRP A 222 11.28 10.60 21.48
C TRP A 222 11.61 12.05 21.85
N LYS A 223 10.96 12.62 22.86
CA LYS A 223 11.22 14.00 23.31
C LYS A 223 12.66 14.15 23.79
N ASP A 224 13.12 13.23 24.64
CA ASP A 224 14.47 13.27 25.20
C ASP A 224 15.54 13.21 24.12
N GLU A 225 15.36 12.34 23.12
CA GLU A 225 16.30 12.24 21.99
C GLU A 225 16.24 13.47 21.07
N HIS A 226 15.07 14.05 20.84
CA HIS A 226 14.94 15.27 20.03
C HIS A 226 15.65 16.45 20.70
N PHE A 227 15.49 16.65 22.01
CA PHE A 227 16.22 17.68 22.75
C PHE A 227 17.75 17.46 22.69
N LYS A 228 18.22 16.22 22.83
CA LYS A 228 19.67 15.90 22.70
C LYS A 228 20.24 16.20 21.32
N ASN A 229 19.41 16.15 20.27
CA ASN A 229 19.81 16.41 18.88
C ASN A 229 19.50 17.87 18.44
N GLY A 230 19.20 18.75 19.39
CA GLY A 230 19.03 20.19 19.15
C GLY A 230 17.69 20.57 18.50
N TYR A 231 16.67 19.73 18.64
CA TYR A 231 15.30 20.07 18.26
C TYR A 231 14.60 20.80 19.41
N GLU A 232 13.79 21.78 19.05
CA GLU A 232 12.85 22.44 19.95
C GLU A 232 11.42 21.96 19.66
N LEU A 233 10.60 21.86 20.70
CA LEU A 233 9.23 21.37 20.57
C LEU A 233 8.25 22.50 20.29
N LEU A 234 7.36 22.27 19.33
CA LEU A 234 6.19 23.09 19.07
C LEU A 234 4.92 22.38 19.52
N ASN A 235 3.86 23.16 19.75
CA ASN A 235 2.51 22.66 19.92
C ASN A 235 1.54 23.53 19.13
N THR A 236 0.86 22.94 18.17
CA THR A 236 0.00 23.67 17.23
C THR A 236 -1.46 23.22 17.32
N PRO A 237 -2.43 24.11 17.00
CA PRO A 237 -3.85 23.75 17.04
C PRO A 237 -4.21 22.59 16.11
N HIS A 238 -5.37 21.96 16.36
CA HIS A 238 -5.92 20.92 15.46
C HIS A 238 -6.76 21.48 14.32
N LEU A 239 -7.14 22.75 14.38
CA LEU A 239 -8.04 23.41 13.42
C LEU A 239 -7.35 24.60 12.77
N GLY A 240 -7.55 24.76 11.47
CA GLY A 240 -7.08 25.90 10.70
C GLY A 240 -8.17 26.41 9.76
N ARG A 241 -8.21 27.74 9.54
CA ARG A 241 -9.11 28.37 8.56
C ARG A 241 -8.77 27.93 7.14
N SER A 242 -9.75 27.95 6.24
CA SER A 242 -9.58 27.63 4.82
C SER A 242 -8.35 28.30 4.18
N ASP A 243 -8.09 29.56 4.52
CA ASP A 243 -7.05 30.35 3.86
C ASP A 243 -5.64 29.83 4.16
N LEU A 244 -5.42 29.24 5.34
CA LEU A 244 -4.16 28.56 5.69
C LEU A 244 -3.89 27.42 4.69
N TRP A 245 -4.90 26.60 4.45
CA TRP A 245 -4.81 25.41 3.61
C TRP A 245 -4.80 25.71 2.11
N LYS A 246 -5.44 26.80 1.70
CA LYS A 246 -5.33 27.34 0.33
C LYS A 246 -3.92 27.85 0.09
N THR A 247 -3.39 28.64 1.02
CA THR A 247 -2.03 29.22 0.91
C THR A 247 -0.97 28.14 0.84
N SER A 248 -1.12 27.05 1.61
CA SER A 248 -0.20 25.91 1.55
C SER A 248 -0.46 24.94 0.39
N GLY A 249 -1.44 25.19 -0.48
CA GLY A 249 -1.84 24.31 -1.60
C GLY A 249 -2.57 23.03 -1.20
N HIS A 250 -2.76 22.75 0.09
CA HIS A 250 -3.35 21.50 0.57
C HIS A 250 -4.83 21.36 0.17
N LEU A 251 -5.57 22.46 0.02
CA LEU A 251 -6.94 22.40 -0.47
C LEU A 251 -7.06 22.10 -1.98
N ASP A 252 -5.99 22.27 -2.74
CA ASP A 252 -5.99 21.94 -4.16
C ASP A 252 -5.62 20.47 -4.38
N PHE A 253 -4.60 19.99 -3.65
CA PHE A 253 -4.05 18.64 -3.84
C PHE A 253 -4.57 17.57 -2.86
N TYR A 254 -5.03 17.98 -1.66
CA TYR A 254 -5.30 17.05 -0.55
C TYR A 254 -6.75 17.07 -0.05
N LYS A 255 -7.63 17.85 -0.67
CA LYS A 255 -9.01 18.09 -0.22
C LYS A 255 -9.83 16.81 -0.05
N ASP A 256 -9.71 15.86 -0.97
CA ASP A 256 -10.45 14.59 -0.90
C ASP A 256 -10.00 13.70 0.27
N SER A 257 -8.80 13.94 0.78
CA SER A 257 -8.22 13.27 1.95
C SER A 257 -8.38 14.07 3.24
N MET A 258 -9.04 15.24 3.20
CA MET A 258 -9.34 16.05 4.38
C MET A 258 -10.75 15.73 4.89
N TYR A 259 -10.96 15.88 6.20
CA TYR A 259 -12.31 15.89 6.74
C TYR A 259 -13.10 17.09 6.21
N ALA A 260 -14.41 16.91 6.07
CA ALA A 260 -15.31 17.99 5.68
C ALA A 260 -15.16 19.21 6.61
N PRO A 261 -15.25 20.44 6.07
CA PRO A 261 -15.09 21.63 6.88
C PRO A 261 -16.24 21.77 7.89
N MET A 262 -15.91 22.40 9.02
CA MET A 262 -16.89 22.95 9.94
C MET A 262 -17.07 24.44 9.61
N VAL A 263 -18.30 24.87 9.37
CA VAL A 263 -18.60 26.29 9.16
C VAL A 263 -18.79 26.95 10.51
N VAL A 264 -17.93 27.90 10.85
CA VAL A 264 -17.99 28.71 12.07
C VAL A 264 -17.90 30.17 11.65
N ASP A 265 -18.89 30.98 12.03
CA ASP A 265 -18.96 32.41 11.68
C ASP A 265 -18.79 32.67 10.16
N GLU A 266 -19.50 31.88 9.33
CA GLU A 266 -19.44 31.93 7.86
C GLU A 266 -18.05 31.60 7.25
N ILE A 267 -17.13 31.08 8.07
CA ILE A 267 -15.78 30.69 7.66
C ILE A 267 -15.61 29.18 7.78
N ASP A 268 -15.01 28.58 6.75
CA ASP A 268 -14.65 27.16 6.77
C ASP A 268 -13.41 26.91 7.63
N TYR A 269 -13.54 25.98 8.58
CA TYR A 269 -12.45 25.43 9.38
C TYR A 269 -12.25 23.96 9.07
N TYR A 270 -11.00 23.54 8.93
CA TYR A 270 -10.64 22.14 8.68
C TYR A 270 -9.83 21.57 9.82
N ALA A 271 -10.06 20.29 10.12
CA ALA A 271 -9.14 19.49 10.93
C ALA A 271 -7.83 19.29 10.17
N LYS A 272 -6.69 19.49 10.84
CA LYS A 272 -5.39 19.48 10.19
C LYS A 272 -5.05 18.09 9.61
N PRO A 273 -4.74 17.98 8.30
CA PRO A 273 -4.23 16.73 7.72
C PRO A 273 -2.71 16.58 7.87
N MET A 274 -2.01 17.69 8.16
CA MET A 274 -0.55 17.84 8.30
C MET A 274 -0.22 19.01 9.23
N ASN A 275 0.98 19.04 9.82
CA ASN A 275 1.38 20.10 10.76
C ASN A 275 2.13 21.26 10.08
N CYS A 276 2.74 21.03 8.91
CA CYS A 276 3.65 21.95 8.21
C CYS A 276 3.15 23.41 8.17
N PRO A 277 1.89 23.69 7.75
CA PRO A 277 1.42 25.08 7.65
C PRO A 277 1.48 25.84 8.98
N PHE A 278 1.22 25.18 10.11
CA PHE A 278 1.30 25.85 11.42
C PHE A 278 2.75 26.14 11.85
N HIS A 279 3.68 25.24 11.52
CA HIS A 279 5.11 25.44 11.82
C HIS A 279 5.65 26.64 11.03
N ILE A 280 5.20 26.81 9.78
CA ILE A 280 5.53 27.96 8.95
C ILE A 280 4.92 29.26 9.48
N GLU A 281 3.69 29.26 9.99
CA GLU A 281 3.12 30.45 10.64
C GLU A 281 3.93 30.88 11.89
N ILE A 282 4.45 29.91 12.66
CA ILE A 282 5.36 30.19 13.77
C ILE A 282 6.70 30.77 13.28
N TYR A 283 7.21 30.29 12.15
CA TYR A 283 8.39 30.88 11.52
C TYR A 283 8.17 32.34 11.11
N LYS A 284 7.06 32.62 10.44
CA LYS A 284 6.68 33.95 9.92
C LYS A 284 6.38 34.98 11.01
N ASN A 285 6.07 34.54 12.23
CA ASN A 285 5.74 35.44 13.35
C ASN A 285 6.89 36.37 13.78
N SER A 286 8.15 36.13 13.35
CA SER A 286 9.27 37.00 13.69
C SER A 286 10.33 37.01 12.59
N ASN A 287 10.95 38.17 12.37
CA ASN A 287 12.12 38.28 11.52
C ASN A 287 13.28 37.44 12.07
N ARG A 288 13.96 36.69 11.20
CA ARG A 288 15.06 35.79 11.56
C ARG A 288 16.37 36.21 10.90
N SER A 289 17.47 36.08 11.65
CA SER A 289 18.82 36.21 11.09
C SER A 289 19.30 34.85 10.59
N TYR A 290 20.09 34.82 9.52
CA TYR A 290 20.77 33.61 9.04
C TYR A 290 21.60 32.91 10.13
N ARG A 291 22.07 33.65 11.16
CA ARG A 291 22.81 33.11 12.30
C ARG A 291 21.97 32.23 13.24
N GLN A 292 20.65 32.33 13.16
CA GLN A 292 19.72 31.51 13.94
C GLN A 292 19.39 30.19 13.24
N LEU A 293 19.81 30.03 11.98
CA LEU A 293 19.59 28.80 11.22
C LEU A 293 20.77 27.82 11.46
N PRO A 294 20.51 26.50 11.52
CA PRO A 294 19.22 25.86 11.27
C PRO A 294 18.27 25.91 12.48
N LEU A 295 16.97 26.07 12.22
CA LEU A 295 15.90 25.89 13.21
C LEU A 295 15.36 24.47 13.04
N ARG A 296 15.50 23.64 14.07
CA ARG A 296 14.96 22.28 14.10
C ARG A 296 13.75 22.25 15.01
N TRP A 297 12.56 22.14 14.44
CA TRP A 297 11.31 22.15 15.20
C TRP A 297 10.59 20.83 15.06
N ALA A 298 10.18 20.25 16.18
CA ALA A 298 9.48 18.97 16.21
C ALA A 298 8.16 19.08 16.97
N GLU A 299 7.19 18.27 16.59
CA GLU A 299 5.89 18.20 17.24
C GLU A 299 5.37 16.76 17.20
N LEU A 300 4.91 16.24 18.33
CA LEU A 300 4.02 15.07 18.36
C LEU A 300 2.62 15.52 17.89
N GLY A 301 2.52 15.79 16.59
CA GLY A 301 1.41 16.50 15.96
C GLY A 301 0.28 15.55 15.61
N THR A 302 -0.88 15.74 16.25
CA THR A 302 -2.07 14.93 15.94
C THR A 302 -2.82 15.49 14.75
N VAL A 303 -2.91 14.68 13.71
CA VAL A 303 -3.54 15.01 12.42
C VAL A 303 -4.69 14.06 12.11
N TYR A 304 -5.52 14.48 11.16
CA TYR A 304 -6.72 13.76 10.75
C TYR A 304 -6.78 13.65 9.22
N ARG A 305 -6.87 12.43 8.71
CA ARG A 305 -6.99 12.14 7.27
C ARG A 305 -8.25 11.33 7.01
N PHE A 306 -9.00 11.73 6.00
CA PHE A 306 -10.22 11.06 5.57
C PHE A 306 -9.86 9.84 4.70
N GLU A 307 -9.41 8.77 5.35
CA GLU A 307 -9.20 7.47 4.70
C GLU A 307 -10.54 6.76 4.46
N LYS A 308 -10.72 6.13 3.30
CA LYS A 308 -11.92 5.33 3.00
C LYS A 308 -12.08 4.22 4.04
N ALA A 309 -13.32 3.91 4.43
CA ALA A 309 -13.56 2.94 5.50
C ALA A 309 -12.98 1.54 5.17
N GLY A 310 -13.02 1.14 3.89
CA GLY A 310 -12.51 -0.15 3.43
C GLY A 310 -10.99 -0.32 3.51
N VAL A 311 -10.21 0.76 3.64
CA VAL A 311 -8.74 0.68 3.73
C VAL A 311 -8.20 0.76 5.17
N LEU A 312 -9.07 0.99 6.16
CA LEU A 312 -8.66 1.08 7.56
C LEU A 312 -8.17 -0.27 8.10
N HIS A 313 -7.08 -0.25 8.86
CA HIS A 313 -6.44 -1.48 9.34
C HIS A 313 -5.79 -1.35 10.72
N GLY A 314 -6.57 -1.65 11.77
CA GLY A 314 -6.08 -1.63 13.15
C GLY A 314 -5.40 -0.29 13.49
N LEU A 315 -4.17 -0.33 13.98
CA LEU A 315 -3.30 0.85 14.16
C LEU A 315 -2.45 1.24 12.94
N MET A 316 -2.36 0.42 11.90
CA MET A 316 -1.46 0.66 10.75
C MET A 316 -2.02 1.69 9.77
N ARG A 317 -3.36 1.74 9.61
CA ARG A 317 -4.05 2.71 8.75
C ARG A 317 -5.31 3.19 9.45
N VAL A 318 -5.26 4.44 9.89
CA VAL A 318 -6.23 5.09 10.77
C VAL A 318 -6.57 6.48 10.26
N ARG A 319 -7.66 7.06 10.76
CA ARG A 319 -8.08 8.42 10.37
C ARG A 319 -7.55 9.51 11.29
N GLY A 320 -7.23 9.17 12.54
CA GLY A 320 -6.63 10.09 13.50
C GLY A 320 -5.38 9.47 14.08
N PHE A 321 -4.26 10.17 13.98
CA PHE A 321 -2.96 9.69 14.42
C PHE A 321 -2.05 10.84 14.81
N THR A 322 -1.05 10.52 15.62
CA THR A 322 -0.02 11.47 16.05
C THR A 322 1.27 11.12 15.33
N GLN A 323 1.77 12.06 14.53
CA GLN A 323 3.07 11.93 13.88
C GLN A 323 4.15 12.48 14.79
N ASP A 324 5.29 11.82 14.80
CA ASP A 324 6.58 12.35 15.22
C ASP A 324 7.14 13.33 14.18
N ASP A 325 6.42 14.42 13.96
CA ASP A 325 6.68 15.33 12.85
C ASP A 325 7.78 16.33 13.19
N ALA A 326 8.57 16.72 12.20
CA ALA A 326 9.60 17.73 12.36
C ALA A 326 9.86 18.51 11.07
N HIS A 327 10.07 19.83 11.21
CA HIS A 327 10.40 20.73 10.13
C HIS A 327 11.72 21.43 10.45
N ILE A 328 12.69 21.26 9.56
CA ILE A 328 14.01 21.88 9.67
C ILE A 328 14.08 23.03 8.67
N ILE A 329 14.24 24.24 9.19
CA ILE A 329 14.39 25.45 8.37
C ILE A 329 15.87 25.80 8.37
N CYS A 330 16.51 25.73 7.20
CA CYS A 330 17.94 25.91 7.05
C CYS A 330 18.28 26.68 5.78
N THR A 331 19.53 27.17 5.66
CA THR A 331 20.00 27.79 4.41
C THR A 331 20.37 26.72 3.37
N PRO A 332 20.42 27.06 2.07
CA PRO A 332 20.83 26.11 1.03
C PRO A 332 22.19 25.44 1.29
N GLU A 333 23.13 26.14 1.93
CA GLU A 333 24.45 25.60 2.26
C GLU A 333 24.41 24.59 3.42
N GLN A 334 23.38 24.65 4.27
CA GLN A 334 23.21 23.77 5.43
C GLN A 334 22.45 22.48 5.09
N VAL A 335 21.72 22.47 3.97
CA VAL A 335 20.85 21.38 3.52
C VAL A 335 21.53 20.01 3.59
N GLU A 336 22.73 19.88 3.03
CA GLU A 336 23.42 18.58 2.98
C GLU A 336 23.76 18.08 4.38
N SER A 337 24.31 18.95 5.24
CA SER A 337 24.63 18.59 6.62
C SER A 337 23.40 18.23 7.46
N GLU A 338 22.29 18.96 7.30
CA GLU A 338 21.04 18.69 8.01
C GLU A 338 20.39 17.39 7.53
N THR A 339 20.46 17.10 6.23
CA THR A 339 19.93 15.86 5.65
C THR A 339 20.70 14.64 6.18
N ILE A 340 22.04 14.71 6.20
CA ILE A 340 22.90 13.68 6.79
C ILE A 340 22.54 13.46 8.25
N GLU A 341 22.48 14.53 9.05
CA GLU A 341 22.22 14.44 10.48
C GLU A 341 20.83 13.86 10.77
N THR A 342 19.82 14.25 9.98
CA THR A 342 18.45 13.75 10.11
C THR A 342 18.35 12.27 9.77
N LEU A 343 19.03 11.83 8.71
CA LEU A 343 19.08 10.42 8.34
C LEU A 343 19.79 9.57 9.41
N ARG A 344 20.97 10.02 9.85
CA ARG A 344 21.71 9.38 10.95
C ARG A 344 20.86 9.27 12.22
N PHE A 345 20.16 10.35 12.58
CA PHE A 345 19.30 10.38 13.75
C PHE A 345 18.12 9.41 13.61
N SER A 346 17.45 9.40 12.45
CA SER A 346 16.37 8.47 12.14
C SER A 346 16.81 7.00 12.24
N MET A 347 17.99 6.68 11.71
CA MET A 347 18.58 5.34 11.80
C MET A 347 18.92 4.94 13.23
N ASN A 348 19.41 5.87 14.05
CA ASN A 348 19.66 5.62 15.47
C ASN A 348 18.37 5.27 16.23
N ILE A 349 17.27 5.99 15.96
CA ILE A 349 15.96 5.66 16.54
C ILE A 349 15.56 4.24 16.15
N TRP A 350 15.59 3.88 14.86
CA TRP A 350 15.25 2.54 14.40
C TRP A 350 16.09 1.44 15.05
N LYS A 351 17.40 1.67 15.15
CA LYS A 351 18.33 0.77 15.81
C LYS A 351 18.00 0.58 17.29
N THR A 352 17.62 1.64 18.00
CA THR A 352 17.20 1.55 19.41
C THR A 352 15.93 0.70 19.58
N PHE A 353 15.00 0.77 18.64
CA PHE A 353 13.80 -0.10 18.62
C PHE A 353 14.08 -1.52 18.09
N GLY A 354 15.34 -1.85 17.77
CA GLY A 354 15.77 -3.18 17.34
C GLY A 354 15.57 -3.47 15.86
N PHE A 355 15.27 -2.46 15.04
CA PHE A 355 15.17 -2.60 13.59
C PHE A 355 16.55 -2.40 12.96
N THR A 356 17.10 -3.48 12.40
CA THR A 356 18.43 -3.47 11.76
C THR A 356 18.39 -3.67 10.25
N ASP A 357 17.27 -4.15 9.71
CA ASP A 357 17.03 -4.35 8.27
C ASP A 357 16.11 -3.23 7.79
N VAL A 358 16.70 -2.10 7.43
CA VAL A 358 16.01 -0.90 6.90
C VAL A 358 16.42 -0.73 5.45
N LYS A 359 15.44 -0.59 4.56
CA LYS A 359 15.67 -0.26 3.15
C LYS A 359 15.34 1.20 2.90
N ALA A 360 16.16 1.88 2.10
CA ALA A 360 15.91 3.24 1.68
C ALA A 360 15.44 3.28 0.23
N TYR A 361 14.44 4.14 -0.03
CA TYR A 361 13.91 4.43 -1.36
C TYR A 361 14.07 5.92 -1.64
N LEU A 362 14.80 6.27 -2.70
CA LEU A 362 14.93 7.67 -3.14
C LEU A 362 13.91 7.95 -4.22
N ALA A 363 12.91 8.77 -3.86
CA ALA A 363 11.80 9.09 -4.73
C ALA A 363 12.12 10.33 -5.59
N THR A 364 12.12 10.15 -6.90
CA THR A 364 12.55 11.17 -7.87
C THR A 364 11.40 12.04 -8.37
N ARG A 365 11.73 13.04 -9.20
CA ARG A 365 10.81 14.10 -9.65
C ARG A 365 9.58 13.54 -10.40
N PRO A 366 8.35 13.80 -9.93
CA PRO A 366 7.12 13.44 -10.64
C PRO A 366 6.83 14.40 -11.81
N ALA A 367 5.87 14.03 -12.68
CA ALA A 367 5.52 14.81 -13.87
C ALA A 367 4.88 16.17 -13.55
N ASP A 368 4.17 16.28 -12.43
CA ASP A 368 3.48 17.46 -11.92
C ASP A 368 4.32 18.25 -10.89
N ALA A 369 5.63 18.04 -10.87
CA ALA A 369 6.54 18.70 -9.94
C ALA A 369 6.65 20.22 -10.14
N ILE A 370 6.64 20.95 -9.02
CA ILE A 370 6.94 22.39 -8.94
C ILE A 370 8.41 22.64 -8.56
N GLY A 371 8.91 23.84 -8.81
CA GLY A 371 10.31 24.21 -8.57
C GLY A 371 11.23 23.95 -9.76
N GLU A 372 12.41 24.58 -9.73
CA GLU A 372 13.37 24.53 -10.83
C GLU A 372 14.09 23.16 -10.90
N PRO A 373 14.38 22.63 -12.09
CA PRO A 373 15.10 21.36 -12.23
C PRO A 373 16.40 21.27 -11.42
N GLU A 374 17.14 22.37 -11.33
CA GLU A 374 18.42 22.43 -10.61
C GLU A 374 18.25 22.24 -9.10
N GLN A 375 17.14 22.72 -8.52
CA GLN A 375 16.84 22.54 -7.09
C GLN A 375 16.52 21.07 -6.79
N TRP A 376 15.82 20.41 -7.69
CA TRP A 376 15.51 18.98 -7.61
C TRP A 376 16.77 18.12 -7.68
N GLU A 377 17.67 18.41 -8.62
CA GLU A 377 18.95 17.71 -8.74
C GLU A 377 19.82 17.90 -7.48
N ALA A 378 19.89 19.13 -6.96
CA ALA A 378 20.64 19.42 -5.74
C ALA A 378 20.10 18.64 -4.53
N ALA A 379 18.78 18.64 -4.32
CA ALA A 379 18.16 17.92 -3.20
C ALA A 379 18.28 16.40 -3.34
N GLN A 380 18.10 15.83 -4.53
CA GLN A 380 18.33 14.40 -4.77
C GLN A 380 19.79 14.01 -4.48
N LYS A 381 20.74 14.85 -4.89
CA LYS A 381 22.16 14.65 -4.59
C LYS A 381 22.45 14.70 -3.08
N SER A 382 21.82 15.62 -2.34
CA SER A 382 21.95 15.69 -0.89
C SER A 382 21.38 14.45 -0.19
N LEU A 383 20.23 13.93 -0.65
CA LEU A 383 19.64 12.69 -0.13
C LEU A 383 20.54 11.48 -0.41
N GLN A 384 21.08 11.36 -1.62
CA GLN A 384 22.01 10.28 -1.98
C GLN A 384 23.30 10.36 -1.14
N ALA A 385 23.88 11.55 -1.00
CA ALA A 385 25.08 11.75 -0.20
C ALA A 385 24.86 11.39 1.29
N ALA A 386 23.67 11.67 1.82
CA ALA A 386 23.29 11.24 3.16
C ALA A 386 23.23 9.72 3.28
N ALA A 387 22.60 9.04 2.33
CA ALA A 387 22.52 7.57 2.33
C ALA A 387 23.89 6.91 2.18
N ASP A 388 24.73 7.41 1.28
CA ASP A 388 26.09 6.91 1.05
C ASP A 388 26.95 7.01 2.33
N LYS A 389 26.81 8.11 3.07
CA LYS A 389 27.55 8.35 4.31
C LYS A 389 27.14 7.43 5.46
N GLU A 390 25.86 7.08 5.53
CA GLU A 390 25.33 6.09 6.48
C GLU A 390 25.53 4.64 5.99
N GLY A 391 26.06 4.44 4.78
CA GLY A 391 26.31 3.13 4.18
C GLY A 391 25.01 2.37 3.86
N ILE A 392 23.95 3.10 3.50
CA ILE A 392 22.63 2.53 3.21
C ILE A 392 22.46 2.37 1.70
N GLU A 393 22.07 1.17 1.26
CA GLU A 393 21.71 0.92 -0.13
C GLU A 393 20.35 1.56 -0.44
N VAL A 394 20.30 2.31 -1.55
CA VAL A 394 19.13 3.07 -1.96
C VAL A 394 18.57 2.48 -3.26
N GLU A 395 17.28 2.14 -3.24
CA GLU A 395 16.53 1.82 -4.45
C GLU A 395 15.89 3.10 -5.02
N ILE A 396 15.93 3.30 -6.33
CA ILE A 396 15.32 4.47 -6.98
C ILE A 396 13.82 4.21 -7.19
N ASP A 397 12.99 5.14 -6.72
CA ASP A 397 11.54 5.17 -6.94
C ASP A 397 11.20 6.27 -7.96
N GLU A 398 11.17 5.89 -9.24
CA GLU A 398 11.01 6.85 -10.34
C GLU A 398 9.65 7.56 -10.30
N GLY A 399 9.68 8.89 -10.14
CA GLY A 399 8.46 9.71 -10.08
C GLY A 399 7.67 9.59 -8.77
N GLY A 400 8.21 8.92 -7.74
CA GLY A 400 7.54 8.75 -6.44
C GLY A 400 7.64 9.96 -5.50
N GLY A 401 8.36 11.02 -5.89
CA GLY A 401 8.50 12.25 -5.10
C GLY A 401 7.17 12.98 -4.93
N ALA A 402 7.05 13.84 -3.92
CA ALA A 402 5.88 14.71 -3.83
C ALA A 402 5.99 15.86 -4.82
N PHE A 403 4.88 16.52 -5.15
CA PHE A 403 4.89 17.63 -6.11
C PHE A 403 5.89 18.75 -5.75
N TYR A 404 6.18 18.97 -4.46
CA TYR A 404 7.03 20.05 -3.95
C TYR A 404 8.49 19.67 -3.66
N GLY A 405 8.91 18.41 -3.82
CA GLY A 405 10.30 18.03 -3.61
C GLY A 405 10.58 16.52 -3.50
N PRO A 406 11.86 16.11 -3.63
CA PRO A 406 12.26 14.71 -3.48
C PRO A 406 12.24 14.26 -2.02
N LYS A 407 12.21 12.96 -1.81
CA LYS A 407 12.21 12.36 -0.47
C LYS A 407 12.98 11.05 -0.44
N ILE A 408 13.50 10.71 0.73
CA ILE A 408 13.99 9.37 1.05
C ILE A 408 13.02 8.72 2.02
N ASP A 409 12.47 7.58 1.62
CA ASP A 409 11.54 6.77 2.39
C ASP A 409 12.27 5.56 2.98
N LEU A 410 12.25 5.44 4.30
CA LEU A 410 12.80 4.30 5.02
C LEU A 410 11.69 3.29 5.27
N LYS A 411 11.89 2.07 4.76
CA LYS A 411 10.98 0.96 4.93
C LYS A 411 11.57 -0.06 5.89
N ILE A 412 10.76 -0.50 6.85
CA ILE A 412 11.07 -1.60 7.76
C ILE A 412 10.19 -2.80 7.45
N LYS A 413 10.69 -4.00 7.74
CA LYS A 413 9.88 -5.22 7.63
C LYS A 413 9.16 -5.52 8.95
N ASP A 414 7.87 -5.83 8.87
CA ASP A 414 7.14 -6.35 10.02
C ASP A 414 7.53 -7.82 10.31
N SER A 415 6.98 -8.37 11.41
CA SER A 415 7.26 -9.75 11.85
C SER A 415 6.88 -10.84 10.85
N ILE A 416 6.24 -10.47 9.73
CA ILE A 416 5.70 -11.39 8.73
C ILE A 416 6.33 -11.13 7.35
N GLY A 417 7.28 -10.21 7.27
CA GLY A 417 8.09 -9.89 6.10
C GLY A 417 7.49 -8.83 5.17
N ARG A 418 6.42 -8.14 5.57
CA ARG A 418 5.86 -7.02 4.78
C ARG A 418 6.65 -5.75 5.05
N GLU A 419 6.96 -5.02 4.00
CA GLU A 419 7.62 -3.71 4.10
C GLU A 419 6.59 -2.62 4.42
N TRP A 420 6.95 -1.77 5.38
CA TRP A 420 6.17 -0.61 5.81
C TRP A 420 7.06 0.62 5.74
N GLN A 421 6.61 1.64 5.02
CA GLN A 421 7.21 2.97 5.08
C GLN A 421 6.91 3.59 6.44
N THR A 422 7.96 3.94 7.18
CA THR A 422 7.82 4.45 8.56
C THR A 422 8.55 5.75 8.82
N THR A 423 9.61 6.06 8.08
CA THR A 423 10.27 7.37 8.14
C THR A 423 10.38 7.95 6.74
N THR A 424 10.16 9.25 6.64
CA THR A 424 10.32 10.00 5.40
C THR A 424 11.11 11.26 5.72
N ILE A 425 12.20 11.49 5.00
CA ILE A 425 12.92 12.76 5.01
C ILE A 425 12.69 13.40 3.66
N GLN A 426 12.08 14.58 3.68
CA GLN A 426 11.52 15.19 2.49
C GLN A 426 11.92 16.65 2.37
N PHE A 427 12.20 17.05 1.14
CA PHE A 427 12.38 18.44 0.75
C PHE A 427 11.06 19.08 0.40
N ASP A 428 10.89 20.34 0.79
CA ASP A 428 9.78 21.18 0.41
C ASP A 428 10.28 22.54 -0.08
N PHE A 429 10.03 22.82 -1.36
CA PHE A 429 10.39 24.07 -2.00
C PHE A 429 9.22 25.08 -2.09
N ASN A 430 8.03 24.70 -1.62
CA ASN A 430 6.78 25.42 -1.88
C ASN A 430 6.38 26.40 -0.77
N LEU A 431 6.72 26.10 0.49
CA LEU A 431 6.15 26.75 1.68
C LEU A 431 6.94 27.95 2.24
#